data_AF-A0A7E6EIH4-F1
#
_entry.id   AF-A0A7E6EIH4-F1
#
_cell.length_a   1.000
_cell.length_b   1.000
_cell.length_c   1.000
_cell.angle_alpha   90.00
_cell.angle_beta   90.00
_cell.angle_gamma   90.00
#
_symmetry.space_group_name_H-M   'P 1'
#
loop_
_entity.id
_entity.type
_entity.pdbx_description
1 polymer ?
#
loop_
_entity_poly.entity_id
_entity_poly.type
_entity_poly.pdbx_seq_one_letter_code
_entity_poly.pdbx_strand_id
1 'polypeptide(L)'
;MESPTAIPKHIINTVYRILGNMDEKKKPCDDFWLHSCGGYIESHPYKERQDYRREMGVKAEMQDSTDEEVIRLLKETTTESTIEPVKMVRKFYRSCTDKVTIEKTMKSFMYGLSEKLGGVPIFTGNKYSSDHATTLRTLISVTGELPWLQYYILDDPKSNHTIIRLRLKLNCNVYILLRTITTIGLMFGSPDRVDKILNFCRQTSQMQVLPMDDNFFNGKIYRESDITQHLPSLDLVSLFKYIVNTSSKPASSFLL
;
A
#
# COMPACT_ATOMS: atom_id res chain seq x y z
N MET A 1 15.28 -42.68 44.05
CA MET A 1 15.52 -41.22 44.05
C MET A 1 15.82 -40.82 42.62
N GLU A 2 14.82 -40.34 41.88
CA GLU A 2 15.04 -39.77 40.56
C GLU A 2 15.79 -38.44 40.72
N SER A 3 16.90 -38.31 40.00
CA SER A 3 17.66 -37.06 39.90
C SER A 3 16.77 -35.98 39.29
N PRO A 4 16.72 -34.74 39.84
CA PRO A 4 15.90 -33.69 39.26
C PRO A 4 16.42 -33.40 37.85
N THR A 5 15.58 -33.69 36.85
CA THR A 5 15.89 -33.42 35.46
C THR A 5 16.08 -31.91 35.31
N ALA A 6 17.26 -31.49 34.85
CA ALA A 6 17.57 -30.08 34.66
C ALA A 6 16.52 -29.43 33.75
N ILE A 7 15.88 -28.35 34.22
CA ILE A 7 14.85 -27.64 33.45
C ILE A 7 15.52 -27.05 32.20
N PRO A 8 15.02 -27.34 30.99
CA PRO A 8 15.58 -26.78 29.77
C PRO A 8 15.54 -25.24 29.75
N LYS A 9 16.62 -24.63 29.24
CA LYS A 9 16.76 -23.16 29.16
C LYS A 9 15.59 -22.46 28.45
N HIS A 10 14.99 -23.08 27.43
CA HIS A 10 13.86 -22.49 26.71
C HIS A 10 12.60 -22.37 27.58
N ILE A 11 12.37 -23.30 28.52
CA ILE A 11 11.26 -23.24 29.46
C ILE A 11 11.47 -22.07 30.42
N ILE A 12 12.68 -21.95 30.98
CA ILE A 12 13.05 -20.86 31.88
C ILE A 12 12.81 -19.50 31.20
N ASN A 13 13.33 -19.32 29.98
CA ASN A 13 13.14 -18.08 29.21
C ASN A 13 11.66 -17.77 28.92
N THR A 14 10.87 -18.81 28.62
CA THR A 14 9.43 -18.64 28.33
C THR A 14 8.67 -18.20 29.57
N VAL A 15 8.96 -18.81 30.73
CA VAL A 15 8.33 -18.44 32.01
C VAL A 15 8.66 -17.00 32.37
N TYR A 16 9.93 -16.59 32.27
CA TYR A 16 10.32 -15.19 32.53
C TYR A 16 9.60 -14.20 31.61
N ARG A 17 9.45 -14.53 30.32
CA ARG A 17 8.72 -13.67 29.39
C ARG A 17 7.23 -13.55 29.73
N ILE A 18 6.60 -14.64 30.14
CA ILE A 18 5.19 -14.63 30.56
C ILE A 18 5.03 -13.75 31.79
N LEU A 19 5.81 -14.03 32.84
CA LEU A 19 5.71 -13.29 34.11
C LEU A 19 6.05 -11.80 33.93
N GLY A 20 7.03 -11.46 33.09
CA GLY A 20 7.39 -10.07 32.81
C GLY A 20 6.31 -9.28 32.07
N ASN A 21 5.40 -9.95 31.36
CA ASN A 21 4.32 -9.29 30.64
C ASN A 21 3.04 -9.13 31.49
N MET A 22 2.92 -9.89 32.58
CA MET A 22 1.75 -9.91 33.44
C MET A 22 1.73 -8.72 34.42
N ASP A 23 0.54 -8.26 34.78
CA ASP A 23 0.29 -7.42 35.96
C ASP A 23 -0.50 -8.22 37.00
N GLU A 24 0.21 -8.82 37.96
CA GLU A 24 -0.38 -9.64 39.01
C GLU A 24 -1.29 -8.84 39.98
N LYS A 25 -1.27 -7.50 39.93
CA LYS A 25 -2.18 -6.66 40.73
C LYS A 25 -3.60 -6.67 40.16
N LYS A 26 -3.78 -7.06 38.91
CA LYS A 26 -5.10 -7.21 38.28
C LYS A 26 -5.58 -8.64 38.45
N LYS A 27 -6.85 -8.79 38.84
CA LYS A 27 -7.45 -10.11 38.94
C LYS A 27 -7.79 -10.63 37.54
N PRO A 28 -7.41 -11.87 37.18
CA PRO A 28 -7.68 -12.43 35.86
C PRO A 28 -9.18 -12.55 35.55
N CYS A 29 -10.02 -12.74 36.58
CA CYS A 29 -11.47 -12.83 36.41
C CYS A 29 -12.16 -11.48 36.17
N ASP A 30 -11.49 -10.36 36.48
CA ASP A 30 -12.04 -9.01 36.31
C ASP A 30 -11.61 -8.42 34.95
N ASP A 31 -10.31 -8.51 34.64
CA ASP A 31 -9.73 -8.08 33.36
C ASP A 31 -8.53 -8.96 33.02
N PHE A 32 -8.78 -10.04 32.28
CA PHE A 32 -7.74 -10.99 31.88
C PHE A 32 -6.70 -10.36 30.94
N TRP A 33 -7.09 -9.37 30.14
CA TRP A 33 -6.17 -8.71 29.22
C TRP A 33 -5.15 -7.87 29.99
N LEU A 34 -5.59 -7.07 30.96
CA LEU A 34 -4.67 -6.27 31.77
C LEU A 34 -3.87 -7.13 32.75
N HIS A 35 -4.45 -8.21 33.29
CA HIS A 35 -3.69 -9.19 34.07
C HIS A 35 -2.56 -9.83 33.25
N SER A 36 -2.82 -10.18 31.98
CA SER A 36 -1.87 -10.91 31.15
C SER A 36 -0.87 -10.01 30.41
N CYS A 37 -1.22 -8.75 30.15
CA CYS A 37 -0.46 -7.81 29.32
C CYS A 37 -0.08 -6.50 30.03
N GLY A 38 -0.54 -6.27 31.26
CA GLY A 38 -0.34 -5.00 31.97
C GLY A 38 1.13 -4.66 32.18
N GLY A 39 1.96 -5.63 32.59
CA GLY A 39 3.40 -5.46 32.71
C GLY A 39 4.09 -5.14 31.37
N TYR A 40 3.61 -5.73 30.27
CA TYR A 40 4.08 -5.39 28.93
C TYR A 40 3.78 -3.92 28.57
N ILE A 41 2.55 -3.46 28.81
CA ILE A 41 2.12 -2.09 28.52
C ILE A 41 2.93 -1.07 29.34
N GLU A 42 3.16 -1.35 30.62
CA GLU A 42 3.95 -0.48 31.49
C GLU A 42 5.42 -0.37 31.06
N SER A 43 6.00 -1.48 30.59
CA SER A 43 7.40 -1.53 30.14
C SER A 43 7.62 -1.02 28.71
N HIS A 44 6.56 -0.92 27.89
CA HIS A 44 6.60 -0.47 26.50
C HIS A 44 5.72 0.78 26.29
N PRO A 45 6.01 1.91 26.97
CA PRO A 45 5.21 3.11 26.82
C PRO A 45 5.27 3.60 25.38
N TYR A 46 4.13 4.10 24.87
CA TYR A 46 4.05 4.70 23.54
C TYR A 46 5.06 5.85 23.43
N LYS A 47 6.15 5.62 22.70
CA LYS A 47 7.10 6.68 22.35
C LYS A 47 6.51 7.42 21.15
N GLU A 48 6.02 8.63 21.38
CA GLU A 48 5.36 9.49 20.38
C GLU A 48 6.22 9.75 19.12
N ARG A 49 7.51 9.36 19.10
CA ARG A 49 8.41 9.55 17.97
C ARG A 49 9.43 8.42 17.90
N GLN A 50 9.44 7.66 16.80
CA GLN A 50 10.64 7.47 15.95
C GLN A 50 10.38 6.53 14.77
N ASP A 51 9.43 5.60 14.89
CA ASP A 51 9.08 4.71 13.79
C ASP A 51 7.68 5.03 13.26
N TYR A 52 7.51 4.91 11.95
CA TYR A 52 6.21 4.96 11.27
C TYR A 52 5.26 3.79 11.68
N ARG A 53 5.56 3.09 12.78
CA ARG A 53 4.79 1.98 13.32
C ARG A 53 3.49 2.50 13.93
N ARG A 54 2.38 2.13 13.28
CA ARG A 54 1.02 2.41 13.78
C ARG A 54 0.53 1.35 14.77
N GLU A 55 1.21 0.21 14.85
CA GLU A 55 0.87 -0.93 15.69
C GLU A 55 2.05 -1.24 16.63
N MET A 56 1.76 -1.36 17.93
CA MET A 56 2.69 -1.87 18.94
C MET A 56 2.21 -3.22 19.45
N GLY A 57 3.13 -4.09 19.86
CA GLY A 57 2.81 -5.40 20.41
C GLY A 57 3.80 -6.48 19.98
N VAL A 58 3.61 -7.68 20.53
CA VAL A 58 4.51 -8.84 20.32
C VAL A 58 4.73 -9.17 18.85
N LYS A 59 3.70 -9.03 17.99
CA LYS A 59 3.85 -9.25 16.54
C LYS A 59 4.81 -8.25 15.90
N ALA A 60 4.71 -6.97 16.28
CA ALA A 60 5.59 -5.93 15.75
C ALA A 60 7.04 -6.17 16.20
N GLU A 61 7.26 -6.56 17.46
CA GLU A 61 8.60 -6.91 17.97
C GLU A 61 9.20 -8.14 17.27
N MET A 62 8.38 -9.17 17.03
CA MET A 62 8.83 -10.34 16.28
C MET A 62 9.18 -9.96 14.83
N GLN A 63 8.40 -9.05 14.23
CA GLN A 63 8.66 -8.55 12.89
C GLN A 63 9.98 -7.80 12.82
N ASP A 64 10.37 -7.02 13.84
CA ASP A 64 11.66 -6.30 13.85
C ASP A 64 12.85 -7.27 13.66
N SER A 65 12.88 -8.36 14.44
CA SER A 65 13.96 -9.37 14.31
C SER A 65 13.96 -10.07 12.94
N THR A 66 12.78 -10.22 12.34
CA THR A 66 12.63 -10.80 11.00
C THR A 66 13.10 -9.82 9.93
N ASP A 67 12.76 -8.55 10.07
CA ASP A 67 13.15 -7.49 9.14
C ASP A 67 14.66 -7.27 9.15
N GLU A 68 15.31 -7.34 10.33
CA GLU A 68 16.76 -7.30 10.45
C GLU A 68 17.45 -8.44 9.68
N GLU A 69 16.92 -9.66 9.83
CA GLU A 69 17.40 -10.84 9.11
C GLU A 69 17.24 -10.68 7.59
N VAL A 70 16.05 -10.27 7.15
CA VAL A 70 15.76 -10.02 5.73
C VAL A 70 16.68 -8.93 5.17
N ILE A 71 16.84 -7.81 5.88
CA ILE A 71 17.76 -6.73 5.48
C ILE A 71 19.19 -7.23 5.37
N ARG A 72 19.65 -8.09 6.29
CA ARG A 72 20.99 -8.70 6.21
C ARG A 72 21.14 -9.49 4.92
N LEU A 73 20.19 -10.37 4.61
CA LEU A 73 20.17 -11.19 3.39
C LEU A 73 20.12 -10.34 2.11
N LEU A 74 19.45 -9.19 2.15
CA LEU A 74 19.35 -8.26 1.01
C LEU A 74 20.65 -7.46 0.77
N LYS A 75 21.44 -7.24 1.82
CA LYS A 75 22.73 -6.51 1.75
C LYS A 75 23.89 -7.36 1.27
N GLU A 76 23.79 -8.68 1.39
CA GLU A 76 24.81 -9.62 0.91
C GLU A 76 25.19 -9.39 -0.55
N THR A 77 26.42 -9.77 -0.87
CA THR A 77 26.95 -9.72 -2.23
C THR A 77 26.34 -10.83 -3.08
N THR A 78 25.96 -10.50 -4.30
CA THR A 78 25.54 -11.47 -5.30
C THR A 78 26.76 -12.19 -5.86
N THR A 79 26.73 -13.52 -5.84
CA THR A 79 27.72 -14.41 -6.45
C THR A 79 27.21 -15.00 -7.77
N GLU A 80 28.07 -15.67 -8.53
CA GLU A 80 27.66 -16.42 -9.73
C GLU A 80 26.62 -17.50 -9.41
N SER A 81 26.73 -18.14 -8.24
CA SER A 81 25.79 -19.15 -7.75
C SER A 81 24.45 -18.59 -7.26
N THR A 82 24.30 -17.28 -7.15
CA THR A 82 23.04 -16.67 -6.70
C THR A 82 21.97 -16.81 -7.80
N ILE A 83 20.80 -17.35 -7.46
CA ILE A 83 19.69 -17.46 -8.41
C ILE A 83 19.13 -16.09 -8.79
N GLU A 84 18.65 -15.96 -10.03
CA GLU A 84 18.23 -14.67 -10.60
C GLU A 84 17.17 -13.91 -9.76
N PRO A 85 16.13 -14.55 -9.21
CA PRO A 85 15.16 -13.84 -8.38
C PRO A 85 15.80 -13.14 -7.17
N VAL A 86 16.78 -13.79 -6.53
CA VAL A 86 17.49 -13.21 -5.39
C VAL A 86 18.36 -12.02 -5.84
N LYS A 87 19.01 -12.12 -7.01
CA LYS A 87 19.75 -10.99 -7.59
C LYS A 87 18.83 -9.78 -7.81
N MET A 88 17.65 -10.02 -8.37
CA MET A 88 16.68 -8.97 -8.67
C MET A 88 16.18 -8.28 -7.40
N VAL A 89 15.79 -9.03 -6.36
CA VAL A 89 15.32 -8.45 -5.09
C VAL A 89 16.45 -7.68 -4.37
N ARG A 90 17.69 -8.19 -4.39
CA ARG A 90 18.86 -7.46 -3.85
C ARG A 90 19.12 -6.17 -4.61
N LYS A 91 19.05 -6.18 -5.94
CA LYS A 91 19.20 -4.98 -6.78
C LYS A 91 18.11 -3.96 -6.46
N PHE A 92 16.86 -4.41 -6.33
CA PHE A 92 15.73 -3.56 -5.97
C PHE A 92 15.88 -2.93 -4.58
N TYR A 93 16.34 -3.70 -3.59
CA TYR A 93 16.64 -3.16 -2.27
C TYR A 93 17.70 -2.06 -2.34
N ARG A 94 18.81 -2.31 -3.05
CA ARG A 94 19.90 -1.34 -3.21
C ARG A 94 19.39 -0.05 -3.88
N SER A 95 18.58 -0.14 -4.94
CA SER A 95 18.01 1.04 -5.60
C SER A 95 17.08 1.86 -4.68
N CYS A 96 16.39 1.21 -3.73
CA CYS A 96 15.56 1.92 -2.76
C CYS A 96 16.37 2.59 -1.64
N THR A 97 17.57 2.09 -1.35
CA THR A 97 18.43 2.61 -0.26
C THR A 97 19.51 3.58 -0.72
N ASP A 98 19.75 3.71 -2.04
CA ASP A 98 20.70 4.67 -2.60
C ASP A 98 20.13 6.10 -2.60
N LYS A 99 20.15 6.71 -1.41
CA LYS A 99 19.65 8.07 -1.20
C LYS A 99 20.33 9.11 -2.10
N VAL A 100 21.62 8.92 -2.40
CA VAL A 100 22.39 9.87 -3.21
C VAL A 100 21.87 9.89 -4.65
N THR A 101 21.69 8.72 -5.25
CA THR A 101 21.12 8.62 -6.60
C THR A 101 19.67 9.12 -6.62
N ILE A 102 18.88 8.75 -5.62
CA ILE A 102 17.48 9.19 -5.50
C ILE A 102 17.41 10.73 -5.45
N GLU A 103 18.17 11.38 -4.56
CA GLU A 103 18.16 12.85 -4.41
C GLU A 103 18.58 13.57 -5.71
N LYS A 104 19.56 13.02 -6.43
CA LYS A 104 20.03 13.60 -7.70
C LYS A 104 19.04 13.42 -8.87
N THR A 105 18.25 12.36 -8.86
CA THR A 105 17.42 11.96 -10.02
C THR A 105 15.91 12.15 -9.82
N MET A 106 15.44 12.30 -8.58
CA MET A 106 14.01 12.39 -8.25
C MET A 106 13.29 13.45 -9.06
N LYS A 107 13.85 14.67 -9.13
CA LYS A 107 13.19 15.80 -9.78
C LYS A 107 13.01 15.56 -11.29
N SER A 108 14.05 15.11 -11.98
CA SER A 108 13.97 14.82 -13.42
C SER A 108 13.08 13.61 -13.71
N PHE A 109 13.12 12.57 -12.86
CA PHE A 109 12.23 11.43 -12.96
C PHE A 109 10.76 11.85 -12.85
N MET A 110 10.41 12.68 -11.88
CA MET A 110 9.03 13.16 -11.69
C MET A 110 8.55 14.02 -12.87
N TYR A 111 9.40 14.88 -13.45
CA TYR A 111 9.05 15.62 -14.67
C TYR A 111 8.83 14.68 -15.86
N GLY A 112 9.73 13.72 -16.11
CA GLY A 112 9.59 12.77 -17.21
C GLY A 112 8.36 11.87 -17.05
N LEU A 113 8.04 11.46 -15.82
CA LEU A 113 6.81 10.73 -15.52
C LEU A 113 5.57 11.60 -15.79
N SER A 114 5.61 12.87 -15.36
CA SER A 114 4.53 13.82 -15.63
C SER A 114 4.30 13.99 -17.14
N GLU A 115 5.36 14.14 -17.94
CA GLU A 115 5.25 14.24 -19.41
C GLU A 115 4.65 12.99 -20.04
N LYS A 116 5.05 11.79 -19.58
CA LYS A 116 4.46 10.52 -20.04
C LYS A 116 2.96 10.43 -19.74
N LEU A 117 2.52 10.98 -18.60
CA LEU A 117 1.10 11.06 -18.24
C LEU A 117 0.31 12.11 -19.04
N GLY A 118 0.96 12.81 -19.97
CA GLY A 118 0.39 13.92 -20.72
C GLY A 118 0.42 15.22 -19.96
N GLY A 119 1.12 15.30 -18.82
CA GLY A 119 1.24 16.47 -17.95
C GLY A 119 0.39 16.36 -16.68
N VAL A 120 1.00 16.66 -15.53
CA VAL A 120 0.34 16.76 -14.23
C VAL A 120 0.52 18.19 -13.73
N PRO A 121 -0.56 18.92 -13.41
CA PRO A 121 -0.52 20.35 -13.12
C PRO A 121 0.51 20.82 -12.08
N ILE A 122 0.80 20.00 -11.07
CA ILE A 122 1.79 20.34 -10.03
C ILE A 122 3.24 20.34 -10.56
N PHE A 123 3.51 19.65 -11.66
CA PHE A 123 4.82 19.59 -12.30
C PHE A 123 4.86 20.44 -13.59
N THR A 124 3.84 20.36 -14.44
CA THR A 124 3.85 20.98 -15.78
C THR A 124 2.97 22.23 -15.90
N GLY A 125 2.31 22.66 -14.81
CA GLY A 125 1.43 23.83 -14.79
C GLY A 125 0.20 23.64 -15.68
N ASN A 126 -0.05 24.58 -16.59
CA ASN A 126 -1.19 24.51 -17.52
C ASN A 126 -0.96 23.59 -18.73
N LYS A 127 0.19 22.92 -18.82
CA LYS A 127 0.48 21.95 -19.88
C LYS A 127 0.06 20.56 -19.42
N TYR A 128 -1.17 20.17 -19.74
CA TYR A 128 -1.69 18.83 -19.48
C TYR A 128 -2.67 18.41 -20.59
N SER A 129 -2.74 17.10 -20.85
CA SER A 129 -3.60 16.52 -21.88
C SER A 129 -5.08 16.60 -21.49
N SER A 130 -5.94 16.90 -22.45
CA SER A 130 -7.39 16.74 -22.32
C SER A 130 -7.85 15.30 -22.61
N ASP A 131 -6.97 14.43 -23.12
CA ASP A 131 -7.25 13.01 -23.32
C ASP A 131 -7.05 12.23 -22.02
N HIS A 132 -8.08 12.29 -21.17
CA HIS A 132 -8.08 11.61 -19.88
C HIS A 132 -8.04 10.08 -20.01
N ALA A 133 -8.55 9.50 -21.09
CA ALA A 133 -8.53 8.05 -21.29
C ALA A 133 -7.11 7.54 -21.51
N THR A 134 -6.33 8.22 -22.35
CA THR A 134 -4.91 7.90 -22.53
C THR A 134 -4.10 8.14 -21.27
N THR A 135 -4.33 9.26 -20.55
CA THR A 135 -3.67 9.50 -19.25
C THR A 135 -3.93 8.37 -18.25
N LEU A 136 -5.17 7.87 -18.15
CA LEU A 136 -5.50 6.76 -17.25
C LEU A 136 -4.84 5.44 -17.68
N ARG A 137 -4.80 5.14 -18.99
CA ARG A 137 -4.09 3.95 -19.50
C ARG A 137 -2.61 4.01 -19.15
N THR A 138 -1.97 5.15 -19.37
CA THR A 138 -0.56 5.34 -19.00
C THR A 138 -0.36 5.22 -17.50
N LEU A 139 -1.23 5.82 -16.68
CA LEU A 139 -1.14 5.72 -15.22
C LEU A 139 -1.19 4.27 -14.75
N ILE A 140 -2.12 3.47 -15.27
CA ILE A 140 -2.23 2.05 -14.94
C ILE A 140 -1.00 1.27 -15.41
N SER A 141 -0.47 1.58 -16.60
CA SER A 141 0.74 0.93 -17.12
C SER A 141 1.97 1.14 -16.23
N VAL A 142 2.01 2.27 -15.51
CA VAL A 142 3.13 2.63 -14.63
C VAL A 142 2.89 2.17 -13.19
N THR A 143 1.68 2.33 -12.68
CA THR A 143 1.38 2.15 -11.25
C THR A 143 0.66 0.85 -10.93
N GLY A 144 0.03 0.21 -11.92
CA GLY A 144 -0.92 -0.88 -11.71
C GLY A 144 -2.21 -0.46 -10.98
N GLU A 145 -2.39 0.82 -10.68
CA GLU A 145 -3.52 1.33 -9.91
C GLU A 145 -4.36 2.35 -10.68
N LEU A 146 -5.63 2.45 -10.28
CA LEU A 146 -6.55 3.49 -10.70
C LEU A 146 -6.75 4.50 -9.54
N PRO A 147 -6.91 5.81 -9.80
CA PRO A 147 -6.87 6.81 -8.73
C PRO A 147 -8.03 6.73 -7.72
N TRP A 148 -9.25 6.44 -8.20
CA TRP A 148 -10.46 6.38 -7.37
C TRP A 148 -11.20 5.04 -7.44
N LEU A 149 -10.75 4.15 -8.33
CA LEU A 149 -11.28 2.81 -8.48
C LEU A 149 -10.19 1.82 -8.08
N GLN A 150 -10.55 0.84 -7.28
CA GLN A 150 -9.78 -0.38 -7.14
C GLN A 150 -10.45 -1.45 -7.98
N TYR A 151 -9.64 -2.26 -8.64
CA TYR A 151 -10.13 -3.40 -9.39
C TYR A 151 -9.43 -4.67 -8.92
N TYR A 152 -10.14 -5.79 -9.05
CA TYR A 152 -9.63 -7.12 -8.80
C TYR A 152 -10.06 -8.02 -9.94
N ILE A 153 -9.13 -8.82 -10.44
CA ILE A 153 -9.43 -9.91 -11.36
C ILE A 153 -9.67 -11.15 -10.49
N LEU A 154 -10.87 -11.70 -10.54
CA LEU A 154 -11.30 -12.80 -9.69
C LEU A 154 -11.93 -13.88 -10.57
N ASP A 155 -11.80 -15.13 -10.17
CA ASP A 155 -12.62 -16.21 -10.73
C ASP A 155 -14.01 -16.14 -10.08
N ASP A 156 -15.06 -16.30 -10.89
CA ASP A 156 -16.42 -16.43 -10.38
C ASP A 156 -16.58 -17.82 -9.73
N PRO A 157 -16.83 -17.94 -8.42
CA PRO A 157 -17.00 -19.26 -7.81
C PRO A 157 -18.22 -20.04 -8.35
N LYS A 158 -19.15 -19.37 -9.04
CA LYS A 158 -20.37 -19.97 -9.60
C LYS A 158 -20.27 -20.30 -11.09
N SER A 159 -19.23 -19.84 -11.79
CA SER A 159 -19.04 -20.09 -13.22
C SER A 159 -17.56 -20.16 -13.59
N ASN A 160 -17.19 -20.77 -14.72
CA ASN A 160 -15.79 -20.75 -15.18
C ASN A 160 -15.38 -19.41 -15.82
N HIS A 161 -16.01 -18.30 -15.44
CA HIS A 161 -15.70 -16.98 -15.96
C HIS A 161 -14.83 -16.18 -15.00
N THR A 162 -13.89 -15.42 -15.55
CA THR A 162 -13.16 -14.40 -14.82
C THR A 162 -13.97 -13.11 -14.79
N ILE A 163 -14.12 -12.52 -13.61
CA ILE A 163 -14.84 -11.26 -13.37
C ILE A 163 -13.87 -10.16 -12.93
N ILE A 164 -14.13 -8.94 -13.38
CA ILE A 164 -13.45 -7.74 -12.88
C ILE A 164 -14.33 -7.11 -11.81
N ARG A 165 -13.94 -7.24 -10.55
CA ARG A 165 -14.63 -6.60 -9.43
C ARG A 165 -14.09 -5.20 -9.23
N LEU A 166 -14.97 -4.21 -9.26
CA LEU A 166 -14.64 -2.82 -9.01
C LEU A 166 -15.09 -2.40 -7.61
N ARG A 167 -14.32 -1.53 -6.98
CA ARG A 167 -14.65 -0.87 -5.72
C ARG A 167 -14.18 0.57 -5.77
N LEU A 168 -14.92 1.48 -5.15
CA LEU A 168 -14.42 2.83 -4.91
C LEU A 168 -13.32 2.76 -3.84
N LYS A 169 -12.12 3.30 -4.15
CA LYS A 169 -10.95 3.37 -3.25
C LYS A 169 -10.56 4.83 -3.00
N LEU A 170 -11.54 5.70 -2.83
CA LEU A 170 -11.30 7.14 -2.71
C LEU A 170 -11.26 7.54 -1.24
N ASN A 171 -10.09 7.46 -0.60
CA ASN A 171 -9.91 7.94 0.77
C ASN A 171 -9.17 9.30 0.74
N CYS A 172 -9.93 10.38 0.53
CA CYS A 172 -9.37 11.73 0.61
C CYS A 172 -9.37 12.25 2.05
N ASN A 173 -8.28 11.99 2.78
CA ASN A 173 -8.01 12.73 4.00
C ASN A 173 -7.44 14.12 3.63
N VAL A 174 -8.26 15.17 3.81
CA VAL A 174 -7.92 16.55 3.42
C VAL A 174 -6.62 17.03 4.07
N TYR A 175 -6.36 16.66 5.33
CA TYR A 175 -5.14 17.04 6.04
C TYR A 175 -3.89 16.40 5.42
N ILE A 176 -3.93 15.08 5.16
CA ILE A 176 -2.83 14.36 4.51
C ILE A 176 -2.61 14.91 3.10
N LEU A 177 -3.68 15.16 2.36
CA LEU A 177 -3.62 15.69 1.00
C LEU A 177 -2.96 17.07 0.95
N LEU A 178 -3.39 18.00 1.81
CA LEU A 178 -2.80 19.35 1.89
C LEU A 178 -1.31 19.29 2.27
N ARG A 179 -0.93 18.44 3.23
CA ARG A 179 0.47 18.25 3.62
C ARG A 179 1.31 17.74 2.45
N THR A 180 0.80 16.75 1.71
CA THR A 180 1.49 16.19 0.53
C THR A 180 1.62 17.23 -0.58
N ILE A 181 0.54 17.93 -0.93
CA ILE A 181 0.53 18.98 -1.96
C ILE A 181 1.52 20.09 -1.61
N THR A 182 1.54 20.53 -0.35
CA THR A 182 2.48 21.56 0.14
C THR A 182 3.92 21.08 0.03
N THR A 183 4.18 19.82 0.42
CA THR A 183 5.53 19.23 0.38
C THR A 183 6.05 19.11 -1.05
N ILE A 184 5.22 18.65 -1.98
CA ILE A 184 5.56 18.63 -3.42
C ILE A 184 5.76 20.06 -3.92
N GLY A 185 4.92 21.00 -3.46
CA GLY A 185 5.03 22.41 -3.83
C GLY A 185 6.37 23.04 -3.44
N LEU A 186 6.96 22.66 -2.30
CA LEU A 186 8.30 23.11 -1.91
C LEU A 186 9.40 22.65 -2.88
N MET A 187 9.22 21.53 -3.57
CA MET A 187 10.22 20.95 -4.48
C MET A 187 10.04 21.39 -5.94
N PHE A 188 8.78 21.59 -6.35
CA PHE A 188 8.39 21.78 -7.76
C PHE A 188 7.72 23.13 -8.05
N GLY A 189 7.43 23.96 -7.05
CA GLY A 189 6.79 25.27 -7.19
C GLY A 189 5.34 25.28 -6.67
N SER A 190 4.73 26.46 -6.61
CA SER A 190 3.40 26.61 -6.00
C SER A 190 2.34 25.78 -6.75
N PRO A 191 1.65 24.85 -6.08
CA PRO A 191 0.64 24.02 -6.71
C PRO A 191 -0.56 24.89 -7.12
N ASP A 192 -0.88 24.87 -8.42
CA ASP A 192 -2.07 25.53 -8.94
C ASP A 192 -3.31 24.65 -8.73
N ARG A 193 -4.49 25.27 -8.57
CA ARG A 193 -5.81 24.62 -8.49
C ARG A 193 -6.01 23.63 -7.33
N VAL A 194 -5.33 23.82 -6.21
CA VAL A 194 -5.52 23.01 -4.98
C VAL A 194 -7.00 22.97 -4.56
N ASP A 195 -7.71 24.10 -4.62
CA ASP A 195 -9.14 24.18 -4.27
C ASP A 195 -10.02 23.24 -5.10
N LYS A 196 -9.69 23.04 -6.38
CA LYS A 196 -10.45 22.13 -7.26
C LYS A 196 -10.25 20.68 -6.83
N ILE A 197 -9.03 20.30 -6.43
CA ILE A 197 -8.71 18.97 -5.92
C ILE A 197 -9.46 18.73 -4.60
N LEU A 198 -9.44 19.71 -3.69
CA LEU A 198 -10.14 19.63 -2.42
C LEU A 198 -11.65 19.51 -2.61
N ASN A 199 -12.24 20.28 -3.54
CA ASN A 199 -13.66 20.20 -3.82
C ASN A 199 -14.05 18.85 -4.44
N PHE A 200 -13.24 18.30 -5.35
CA PHE A 200 -13.45 16.95 -5.88
C PHE A 200 -13.41 15.89 -4.76
N CYS A 201 -12.41 15.95 -3.88
CA CYS A 201 -12.31 15.06 -2.71
C CYS A 201 -13.54 15.15 -1.80
N ARG A 202 -14.05 16.37 -1.54
CA ARG A 202 -15.25 16.58 -0.72
C ARG A 202 -16.48 15.97 -1.38
N GLN A 203 -16.72 16.26 -2.66
CA GLN A 203 -17.89 15.73 -3.39
C GLN A 203 -17.88 14.21 -3.45
N THR A 204 -16.72 13.61 -3.70
CA THR A 204 -16.60 12.15 -3.80
C THR A 204 -16.73 11.43 -2.45
N SER A 205 -16.26 12.04 -1.34
CA SER A 205 -16.50 11.49 0.01
C SER A 205 -17.98 11.41 0.36
N GLN A 206 -18.80 12.35 -0.13
CA GLN A 206 -20.25 12.34 0.07
C GLN A 206 -20.94 11.21 -0.71
N MET A 207 -20.35 10.77 -1.83
CA MET A 207 -20.89 9.65 -2.63
C MET A 207 -20.67 8.28 -1.96
N GLN A 208 -19.69 8.15 -1.06
CA GLN A 208 -19.44 6.89 -0.33
C GLN A 208 -20.52 6.56 0.71
N VAL A 209 -21.41 7.51 1.01
CA VAL A 209 -22.49 7.37 2.00
C VAL A 209 -23.79 6.85 1.35
N LEU A 210 -23.80 6.59 0.04
CA LEU A 210 -24.98 6.03 -0.63
C LEU A 210 -25.31 4.62 -0.10
N PRO A 211 -26.59 4.29 0.14
CA PRO A 211 -27.01 2.97 0.57
C PRO A 211 -26.42 1.87 -0.32
N MET A 212 -26.03 0.75 0.29
CA MET A 212 -25.41 -0.38 -0.42
C MET A 212 -26.27 -0.90 -1.58
N ASP A 213 -27.58 -0.70 -1.57
CA ASP A 213 -28.49 -1.32 -2.55
C ASP A 213 -28.54 -0.58 -3.91
N ASP A 214 -28.19 0.71 -3.96
CA ASP A 214 -28.43 1.58 -5.14
C ASP A 214 -27.18 2.06 -5.88
N ASN A 215 -26.00 1.51 -5.58
CA ASN A 215 -24.76 1.90 -6.25
C ASN A 215 -24.21 0.82 -7.21
N PHE A 216 -23.48 1.26 -8.24
CA PHE A 216 -22.81 0.38 -9.22
C PHE A 216 -21.86 -0.65 -8.58
N PHE A 217 -21.47 -0.46 -7.31
CA PHE A 217 -20.50 -1.28 -6.58
C PHE A 217 -21.15 -2.32 -5.64
N ASN A 218 -22.47 -2.48 -5.67
CA ASN A 218 -23.27 -3.35 -4.80
C ASN A 218 -23.16 -4.86 -5.08
N GLY A 219 -22.10 -5.30 -5.78
CA GLY A 219 -21.87 -6.71 -6.09
C GLY A 219 -22.76 -7.27 -7.21
N LYS A 220 -23.54 -6.44 -7.90
CA LYS A 220 -24.21 -6.81 -9.16
C LYS A 220 -23.17 -7.08 -10.26
N ILE A 221 -23.50 -8.03 -11.14
CA ILE A 221 -22.70 -8.36 -12.33
C ILE A 221 -23.24 -7.54 -13.50
N TYR A 222 -22.35 -6.79 -14.14
CA TYR A 222 -22.66 -5.95 -15.29
C TYR A 222 -21.94 -6.50 -16.53
N ARG A 223 -22.60 -6.43 -17.69
CA ARG A 223 -21.99 -6.69 -19.00
C ARG A 223 -21.35 -5.40 -19.53
N GLU A 224 -20.50 -5.52 -20.56
CA GLU A 224 -19.86 -4.35 -21.19
C GLU A 224 -20.88 -3.28 -21.64
N SER A 225 -22.04 -3.70 -22.14
CA SER A 225 -23.14 -2.81 -22.55
C SER A 225 -23.66 -1.95 -21.40
N ASP A 226 -23.71 -2.51 -20.20
CA ASP A 226 -24.31 -1.86 -19.04
C ASP A 226 -23.36 -0.79 -18.48
N ILE A 227 -22.05 -1.00 -18.60
CA ILE A 227 -21.01 -0.07 -18.10
C ILE A 227 -21.07 1.26 -18.86
N THR A 228 -21.15 1.22 -20.19
CA THR A 228 -21.15 2.41 -21.04
C THR A 228 -22.39 3.28 -20.80
N GLN A 229 -23.51 2.69 -20.38
CA GLN A 229 -24.73 3.42 -20.01
C GLN A 229 -24.57 4.19 -18.70
N HIS A 230 -23.89 3.60 -17.70
CA HIS A 230 -23.77 4.20 -16.36
C HIS A 230 -22.63 5.22 -16.27
N LEU A 231 -21.55 5.03 -17.04
CA LEU A 231 -20.35 5.88 -17.01
C LEU A 231 -19.88 6.26 -18.43
N PRO A 232 -20.71 6.96 -19.22
CA PRO A 232 -20.42 7.21 -20.65
C PRO A 232 -19.18 8.07 -20.89
N SER A 233 -18.77 8.88 -19.91
CA SER A 233 -17.60 9.76 -19.99
C SER A 233 -16.27 9.05 -19.71
N LEU A 234 -16.32 7.78 -19.28
CA LEU A 234 -15.14 6.99 -18.95
C LEU A 234 -15.17 5.70 -19.76
N ASP A 235 -14.28 5.57 -20.74
CA ASP A 235 -14.14 4.38 -21.58
C ASP A 235 -13.52 3.20 -20.78
N LEU A 236 -14.30 2.73 -19.79
CA LEU A 236 -13.94 1.66 -18.88
C LEU A 236 -13.77 0.34 -19.61
N VAL A 237 -14.55 0.09 -20.66
CA VAL A 237 -14.47 -1.15 -21.44
C VAL A 237 -13.09 -1.28 -22.10
N SER A 238 -12.62 -0.24 -22.81
CA SER A 238 -11.29 -0.31 -23.42
C SER A 238 -10.18 -0.33 -22.36
N LEU A 239 -10.38 0.36 -21.23
CA LEU A 239 -9.44 0.32 -20.12
C LEU A 239 -9.32 -1.09 -19.53
N PHE A 240 -10.42 -1.80 -19.35
CA PHE A 240 -10.42 -3.19 -18.86
C PHE A 240 -9.83 -4.15 -19.87
N LYS A 241 -10.15 -4.00 -21.17
CA LYS A 241 -9.50 -4.77 -22.23
C LYS A 241 -7.98 -4.56 -22.20
N TYR A 242 -7.52 -3.33 -21.98
CA TYR A 242 -6.11 -3.04 -21.80
C TYR A 242 -5.51 -3.74 -20.59
N ILE A 243 -6.16 -3.66 -19.42
CA ILE A 243 -5.72 -4.33 -18.18
C ILE A 243 -5.60 -5.85 -18.40
N VAL A 244 -6.63 -6.49 -18.94
CA VAL A 244 -6.66 -7.94 -19.17
C VAL A 244 -5.57 -8.35 -20.15
N ASN A 245 -5.46 -7.69 -21.30
CA ASN A 245 -4.45 -8.00 -22.31
C ASN A 245 -3.01 -7.74 -21.83
N THR A 246 -2.83 -6.82 -20.89
CA THR A 246 -1.52 -6.56 -20.28
C THR A 246 -1.21 -7.65 -19.25
N SER A 247 -2.18 -8.03 -18.42
CA SER A 247 -2.02 -9.10 -17.41
C SER A 247 -1.78 -10.48 -18.00
N SER A 248 -2.24 -10.74 -19.23
CA SER A 248 -2.00 -12.01 -19.93
C SER A 248 -0.58 -12.13 -20.49
N LYS A 249 0.23 -11.06 -20.45
CA LYS A 249 1.62 -11.12 -20.88
C LYS A 249 2.52 -11.69 -19.77
N PRO A 250 3.50 -12.53 -20.09
CA PRO A 250 4.42 -13.07 -19.10
C PRO A 250 5.22 -11.94 -18.43
N ALA A 251 5.54 -12.09 -17.13
CA ALA A 251 6.27 -11.10 -16.34
C ALA A 251 7.62 -10.69 -16.97
N SER A 252 8.25 -11.59 -17.74
CA SER A 252 9.47 -11.32 -18.50
C SER A 252 9.34 -10.21 -19.55
N SER A 253 8.12 -9.89 -20.00
CA SER A 253 7.86 -8.82 -20.97
C SER A 253 7.81 -7.41 -20.36
N PHE A 254 7.84 -7.31 -19.02
CA PHE A 254 7.79 -6.04 -18.28
C PHE A 254 9.13 -5.65 -17.65
N LEU A 255 10.16 -6.48 -17.80
CA LEU A 255 11.52 -6.17 -17.38
C LEU A 255 12.19 -5.33 -18.48
N LEU A 256 12.40 -4.05 -18.20
CA LEU A 256 13.28 -3.16 -18.98
C LEU A 256 14.75 -3.48 -18.73
#